data_AF-A0A135LC20-F1
#
_entry.id   AF-A0A135LC20-F1
#
_cell.length_a   1.000
_cell.length_b   1.000
_cell.length_c   1.000
_cell.angle_alpha   90.00
_cell.angle_beta   90.00
_cell.angle_gamma   90.00
#
_symmetry.space_group_name_H-M   'P 1'
#
loop_
_entity.id
_entity.type
_entity.pdbx_description
1 polymer ?
#
loop_
_entity_poly.entity_id
_entity_poly.type
_entity_poly.pdbx_seq_one_letter_code
_entity_poly.pdbx_strand_id
1 'polypeptide(L)'
;MAKSEPSDGKQHISEKPITLANWYQHVNWVNTTLILIVPVGGLIAAFYTQLRAITAAWAILYYFWTGLGITAGYHRLWAHRSYEARLPIRIFLACVGGGAVQGSIRWWSSKHRAHHRWTDTVKDPYSVMKGLWYSHFMWMVLNQNPKNRGRTDISDLNEDPVVVWQHKNYGSVILVFGMLFPMLVAGLGWGDWKGGLVYAGILRFSFVQQATFCVNSLAHWLGEQPFDDRNSPRDHVITAFITLGEGYHNFHHEFPSDYRNAIQWWQYDPTKWSIWVWKQLGLASNLKQFRANEIEKGRVQQLQKKLDQKRAKLDWGVPLDQLPVVDWDGFVAESQSGKALVAIAGVVHDVSKFISEHPGGKTLISSAIGKDATAIFNGGVYTHSNAAHNLLSSMRVGVIRGGGEVEIWRNRSNQKGIYA
;
A
#
# COMPACT_ATOMS: atom_id res chain seq x y z
N MET A 1 23.25 -30.86 14.40
CA MET A 1 22.42 -30.37 15.51
C MET A 1 23.35 -29.76 16.55
N ALA A 2 23.51 -28.43 16.55
CA ALA A 2 24.26 -27.74 17.60
C ALA A 2 23.30 -27.49 18.78
N LYS A 3 23.66 -28.00 19.96
CA LYS A 3 22.91 -27.82 21.20
C LYS A 3 22.80 -26.32 21.52
N SER A 4 21.58 -25.83 21.66
CA SER A 4 21.31 -24.49 22.18
C SER A 4 21.59 -24.49 23.68
N GLU A 5 22.56 -23.69 24.11
CA GLU A 5 22.76 -23.38 25.52
C GLU A 5 21.49 -22.74 26.12
N PRO A 6 21.18 -22.97 27.40
CA PRO A 6 20.04 -22.35 28.05
C PRO A 6 20.27 -20.84 28.15
N SER A 7 19.35 -20.03 27.61
CA SER A 7 19.46 -18.58 27.70
C SER A 7 19.32 -18.14 29.16
N ASP A 8 20.43 -17.70 29.75
CA ASP A 8 20.46 -16.93 30.99
C ASP A 8 19.35 -15.86 30.95
N GLY A 9 18.54 -15.76 32.02
CA GLY A 9 17.27 -15.00 32.09
C GLY A 9 17.39 -13.47 31.96
N LYS A 10 18.44 -12.97 31.30
CA LYS A 10 18.70 -11.56 31.05
C LYS A 10 17.80 -11.06 29.91
N GLN A 11 16.94 -10.08 30.22
CA GLN A 11 16.19 -9.33 29.22
C GLN A 11 17.12 -8.75 28.14
N HIS A 12 16.68 -8.82 26.88
CA HIS A 12 17.45 -8.29 25.76
C HIS A 12 17.57 -6.76 25.88
N ILE A 13 18.64 -6.16 25.38
CA ILE A 13 18.88 -4.71 25.54
C ILE A 13 17.70 -3.86 25.03
N SER A 14 17.04 -4.29 23.94
CA SER A 14 15.85 -3.62 23.38
C SER A 14 14.63 -3.59 24.29
N GLU A 15 14.60 -4.38 25.37
CA GLU A 15 13.50 -4.44 26.34
C GLU A 15 13.79 -3.59 27.57
N LYS A 16 15.01 -3.05 27.70
CA LYS A 16 15.41 -2.17 28.79
C LYS A 16 15.14 -0.70 28.41
N PRO A 17 14.83 0.18 29.38
CA PRO A 17 14.76 1.61 29.11
C PRO A 17 16.14 2.14 28.67
N ILE A 18 16.14 3.10 27.75
CA ILE A 18 17.34 3.80 27.32
C ILE A 18 17.75 4.79 28.43
N THR A 19 18.99 4.70 28.86
CA THR A 19 19.61 5.54 29.89
C THR A 19 20.96 6.03 29.40
N LEU A 20 21.52 7.06 30.06
CA LEU A 20 22.88 7.53 29.78
C LEU A 20 23.94 6.42 29.95
N ALA A 21 23.68 5.42 30.79
CA ALA A 21 24.62 4.33 31.07
C ALA A 21 24.57 3.18 30.05
N ASN A 22 23.50 3.03 29.26
CA ASN A 22 23.31 1.87 28.37
C ASN A 22 22.97 2.21 26.91
N TRP A 23 22.74 3.48 26.55
CA TRP A 23 22.28 3.87 25.21
C TRP A 23 23.15 3.28 24.08
N TYR A 24 24.48 3.23 24.26
CA TYR A 24 25.42 2.72 23.27
C TYR A 24 25.27 1.21 23.02
N GLN A 25 24.68 0.46 23.95
CA GLN A 25 24.39 -0.98 23.80
C GLN A 25 23.13 -1.21 22.95
N HIS A 26 22.23 -0.24 22.87
CA HIS A 26 21.07 -0.28 21.98
C HIS A 26 21.48 -0.06 20.52
N VAL A 27 22.66 0.53 20.26
CA VAL A 27 23.11 0.90 18.92
C VAL A 27 23.80 -0.28 18.23
N ASN A 28 23.38 -0.57 17.01
CA ASN A 28 24.09 -1.41 16.07
C ASN A 28 25.17 -0.57 15.37
N TRP A 29 26.38 -0.59 15.91
CA TRP A 29 27.46 0.29 15.44
C TRP A 29 27.91 0.02 14.00
N VAL A 30 27.84 -1.24 13.55
CA VAL A 30 28.20 -1.59 12.16
C VAL A 30 27.23 -0.93 11.17
N ASN A 31 25.92 -1.13 11.37
CA ASN A 31 24.92 -0.50 10.52
C ASN A 31 25.00 1.03 10.64
N THR A 32 25.03 1.56 11.87
CA THR A 32 25.12 3.00 12.15
C THR A 32 26.31 3.65 11.42
N THR A 33 27.44 2.96 11.36
CA THR A 33 28.62 3.45 10.64
C THR A 33 28.33 3.57 9.15
N LEU A 34 27.78 2.52 8.54
CA LEU A 34 27.53 2.47 7.09
C LEU A 34 26.38 3.38 6.64
N ILE A 35 25.35 3.56 7.47
CA ILE A 35 24.12 4.28 7.10
C ILE A 35 24.06 5.72 7.61
N LEU A 36 24.90 6.11 8.58
CA LEU A 36 24.94 7.48 9.11
C LEU A 36 26.35 8.08 9.09
N ILE A 37 27.34 7.42 9.69
CA ILE A 37 28.68 8.03 9.86
C ILE A 37 29.38 8.24 8.51
N VAL A 38 29.41 7.21 7.64
CA VAL A 38 30.03 7.32 6.31
C VAL A 38 29.30 8.35 5.42
N PRO A 39 27.96 8.35 5.33
CA PRO A 39 27.21 9.40 4.63
C PRO A 39 27.51 10.81 5.13
N VAL A 40 27.54 11.03 6.46
CA VAL A 40 27.91 12.33 7.06
C VAL A 40 29.33 12.72 6.68
N GLY A 41 30.28 11.78 6.72
CA GLY A 41 31.64 12.00 6.22
C GLY A 41 31.68 12.38 4.74
N GLY A 42 30.83 11.78 3.91
CA GLY A 42 30.66 12.14 2.50
C GLY A 42 30.12 13.56 2.31
N LEU A 43 29.13 13.97 3.11
CA LEU A 43 28.58 15.33 3.09
C LEU A 43 29.65 16.36 3.49
N ILE A 44 30.43 16.07 4.53
CA ILE A 44 31.56 16.91 4.94
C ILE A 44 32.61 16.98 3.82
N ALA A 45 32.98 15.84 3.23
CA ALA A 45 33.95 15.78 2.14
C ALA A 45 33.50 16.54 0.88
N ALA A 46 32.19 16.64 0.63
CA ALA A 46 31.63 17.38 -0.49
C ALA A 46 31.90 18.89 -0.42
N PHE A 47 32.03 19.49 0.78
CA PHE A 47 32.46 20.89 0.91
C PHE A 47 33.87 21.15 0.38
N TYR A 48 34.71 20.10 0.33
CA TYR A 48 36.11 20.18 -0.10
C TYR A 48 36.35 19.47 -1.44
N THR A 49 35.30 19.06 -2.14
CA THR A 49 35.41 18.31 -3.39
C THR A 49 34.60 19.03 -4.45
N GLN A 50 35.22 19.43 -5.56
CA GLN A 50 34.49 20.10 -6.63
C GLN A 50 33.61 19.09 -7.39
N LEU A 51 32.31 19.36 -7.50
CA LEU A 51 31.42 18.55 -8.34
C LEU A 51 31.61 18.91 -9.82
N ARG A 52 32.28 18.03 -10.56
CA ARG A 52 32.36 18.13 -12.02
C ARG A 52 31.09 17.59 -12.66
N ALA A 53 30.59 18.25 -13.71
CA ALA A 53 29.34 17.86 -14.38
C ALA A 53 29.34 16.41 -14.89
N ILE A 54 30.46 15.93 -15.44
CA ILE A 54 30.61 14.54 -15.88
C ILE A 54 30.56 13.53 -14.72
N THR A 55 31.12 13.89 -13.55
CA THR A 55 31.04 13.08 -12.33
C THR A 55 29.61 13.07 -11.77
N ALA A 56 28.89 14.19 -11.85
CA ALA A 56 27.48 14.25 -11.49
C ALA A 56 26.63 13.33 -12.38
N ALA A 57 26.83 13.39 -13.70
CA ALA A 57 26.15 12.51 -14.65
C ALA A 57 26.46 11.02 -14.37
N TRP A 58 27.71 10.70 -14.05
CA TRP A 58 28.10 9.35 -13.64
C TRP A 58 27.44 8.91 -12.34
N ALA A 59 27.40 9.77 -11.32
CA ALA A 59 26.74 9.49 -10.06
C ALA A 59 25.24 9.22 -10.24
N ILE A 60 24.57 9.98 -11.12
CA ILE A 60 23.15 9.79 -11.46
C ILE A 60 22.93 8.47 -12.22
N LEU A 61 23.75 8.16 -13.22
CA LEU A 61 23.64 6.90 -13.94
C LEU A 61 23.83 5.70 -12.98
N TYR A 62 24.85 5.78 -12.12
CA TYR A 62 25.14 4.73 -11.16
C TYR A 62 24.10 4.64 -10.02
N TYR A 63 23.45 5.75 -9.68
CA TYR A 63 22.27 5.77 -8.81
C TYR A 63 21.16 4.87 -9.39
N PHE A 64 20.81 5.02 -10.66
CA PHE A 64 19.79 4.17 -11.29
C PHE A 64 20.22 2.71 -11.40
N TRP A 65 21.48 2.42 -11.68
CA TRP A 65 21.97 1.02 -11.71
C TRP A 65 21.88 0.36 -10.34
N THR A 66 22.37 1.03 -9.29
CA THR A 66 22.30 0.48 -7.93
C THR A 66 20.86 0.43 -7.39
N GLY A 67 20.01 1.37 -7.79
CA GLY A 67 18.57 1.33 -7.60
C GLY A 67 17.93 0.09 -8.24
N LEU A 68 18.21 -0.21 -9.51
CA LEU A 68 17.78 -1.44 -10.18
C LEU A 68 18.32 -2.71 -9.49
N GLY A 69 19.52 -2.67 -8.95
CA GLY A 69 20.07 -3.75 -8.12
C GLY A 69 19.16 -4.10 -6.94
N ILE A 70 18.54 -3.10 -6.32
CA ILE A 70 17.55 -3.29 -5.25
C ILE A 70 16.20 -3.69 -5.83
N THR A 71 15.61 -2.88 -6.70
CA THR A 71 14.21 -3.05 -7.15
C THR A 71 14.04 -4.26 -8.10
N ALA A 72 14.88 -4.40 -9.12
CA ALA A 72 14.82 -5.55 -10.03
C ALA A 72 15.43 -6.80 -9.38
N GLY A 73 16.59 -6.64 -8.73
CA GLY A 73 17.33 -7.74 -8.11
C GLY A 73 16.74 -8.17 -6.77
N TYR A 74 17.15 -7.49 -5.70
CA TYR A 74 16.88 -7.93 -4.33
C TYR A 74 15.40 -8.15 -4.06
N HIS A 75 14.57 -7.26 -4.58
CA HIS A 75 13.13 -7.23 -4.39
C HIS A 75 12.41 -8.19 -5.33
N ARG A 76 12.28 -7.85 -6.61
CA ARG A 76 11.43 -8.58 -7.56
C ARG A 76 12.00 -9.97 -7.91
N LEU A 77 13.30 -10.08 -8.17
CA LEU A 77 13.94 -11.36 -8.54
C LEU A 77 14.11 -12.29 -7.33
N TRP A 78 14.78 -11.84 -6.27
CA TRP A 78 15.15 -12.74 -5.17
C TRP A 78 14.13 -12.79 -4.02
N ALA A 79 13.52 -11.67 -3.61
CA ALA A 79 12.54 -11.71 -2.52
C ALA A 79 11.20 -12.30 -2.98
N HIS A 80 10.69 -11.85 -4.14
CA HIS A 80 9.36 -12.22 -4.64
C HIS A 80 9.34 -13.28 -5.74
N ARG A 81 10.49 -13.55 -6.38
CA ARG A 81 10.58 -14.51 -7.49
C ARG A 81 9.56 -14.20 -8.58
N SER A 82 9.39 -12.91 -8.90
CA SER A 82 8.38 -12.45 -9.86
C SER A 82 8.82 -12.62 -11.32
N TYR A 83 10.09 -12.94 -11.54
CA TYR A 83 10.63 -13.31 -12.85
C TYR A 83 11.90 -14.15 -12.68
N GLU A 84 12.41 -14.68 -13.79
CA GLU A 84 13.71 -15.36 -13.87
C GLU A 84 14.67 -14.54 -14.73
N ALA A 85 15.95 -14.57 -14.39
CA ALA A 85 17.01 -13.84 -15.09
C ALA A 85 18.17 -14.76 -15.47
N ARG A 86 18.77 -14.52 -16.62
CA ARG A 86 20.02 -15.19 -17.02
C ARG A 86 21.18 -14.76 -16.13
N LEU A 87 22.21 -15.60 -16.07
CA LEU A 87 23.38 -15.40 -15.21
C LEU A 87 24.03 -13.99 -15.34
N PRO A 88 24.20 -13.40 -16.54
CA PRO A 88 24.79 -12.06 -16.65
C PRO A 88 23.99 -10.98 -15.91
N ILE A 89 22.65 -11.00 -16.02
CA ILE A 89 21.77 -10.07 -15.30
C ILE A 89 21.83 -10.34 -13.80
N ARG A 90 21.86 -11.61 -13.38
CA ARG A 90 21.97 -11.97 -11.96
C ARG A 90 23.27 -11.47 -11.33
N ILE A 91 24.40 -11.64 -12.01
CA ILE A 91 25.71 -11.14 -11.56
C ILE A 91 25.70 -9.61 -11.51
N PHE A 92 25.23 -8.96 -12.58
CA PHE A 92 25.10 -7.50 -12.63
C PHE A 92 24.31 -6.99 -11.43
N LEU A 93 23.07 -7.47 -11.24
CA LEU A 93 22.17 -7.06 -10.16
C LEU A 93 22.75 -7.36 -8.77
N ALA A 94 23.47 -8.47 -8.59
CA ALA A 94 24.14 -8.79 -7.34
C ALA A 94 25.27 -7.80 -7.02
N CYS A 95 26.06 -7.41 -8.01
CA CYS A 95 27.14 -6.44 -7.84
C CYS A 95 26.59 -5.03 -7.57
N VAL A 96 25.70 -4.52 -8.43
CA VAL A 96 25.15 -3.16 -8.27
C VAL A 96 24.22 -3.03 -7.06
N GLY A 97 23.47 -4.08 -6.71
CA GLY A 97 22.66 -4.11 -5.49
C GLY A 97 23.51 -4.12 -4.23
N GLY A 98 24.65 -4.82 -4.25
CA GLY A 98 25.63 -4.73 -3.17
C GLY A 98 26.24 -3.33 -3.03
N GLY A 99 26.42 -2.63 -4.16
CA GLY A 99 26.83 -1.23 -4.20
C GLY A 99 25.84 -0.24 -3.59
N ALA A 100 24.60 -0.63 -3.29
CA ALA A 100 23.63 0.18 -2.56
C ALA A 100 23.78 0.09 -1.02
N VAL A 101 24.57 -0.87 -0.51
CA VAL A 101 24.94 -1.00 0.92
C VAL A 101 23.73 -1.15 1.85
N GLN A 102 22.84 -2.11 1.55
CA GLN A 102 21.60 -2.37 2.31
C GLN A 102 21.54 -3.80 2.91
N GLY A 103 22.68 -4.44 3.11
CA GLY A 103 22.78 -5.87 3.42
C GLY A 103 22.92 -6.74 2.16
N SER A 104 23.32 -7.99 2.33
CA SER A 104 23.42 -8.94 1.22
C SER A 104 22.03 -9.34 0.73
N ILE A 105 21.91 -9.85 -0.51
CA ILE A 105 20.66 -10.37 -1.07
C ILE A 105 19.96 -11.29 -0.07
N ARG A 106 20.70 -12.29 0.45
CA ARG A 106 20.18 -13.25 1.42
C ARG A 106 19.56 -12.60 2.66
N TRP A 107 20.20 -11.58 3.22
CA TRP A 107 19.74 -10.91 4.43
C TRP A 107 18.56 -9.99 4.13
N TRP A 108 18.67 -9.19 3.07
CA TRP A 108 17.65 -8.25 2.64
C TRP A 108 16.37 -8.98 2.25
N SER A 109 16.45 -9.98 1.36
CA SER A 109 15.28 -10.75 0.92
C SER A 109 14.64 -11.55 2.07
N SER A 110 15.44 -12.06 3.02
CA SER A 110 14.89 -12.68 4.24
C SER A 110 14.08 -11.70 5.09
N LYS A 111 14.59 -10.49 5.28
CA LYS A 111 13.90 -9.42 6.03
C LYS A 111 12.65 -8.95 5.29
N HIS A 112 12.74 -8.77 3.98
CA HIS A 112 11.64 -8.32 3.14
C HIS A 112 10.49 -9.35 3.08
N ARG A 113 10.81 -10.64 2.92
CA ARG A 113 9.80 -11.71 3.04
C ARG A 113 9.14 -11.72 4.42
N ALA A 114 9.91 -11.52 5.48
CA ALA A 114 9.37 -11.43 6.84
C ALA A 114 8.46 -10.21 7.01
N HIS A 115 8.80 -9.08 6.40
CA HIS A 115 7.95 -7.90 6.37
C HIS A 115 6.59 -8.22 5.73
N HIS A 116 6.55 -8.74 4.49
CA HIS A 116 5.27 -9.11 3.85
C HIS A 116 4.42 -10.11 4.66
N ARG A 117 5.06 -11.10 5.28
CA ARG A 117 4.34 -12.12 6.07
C ARG A 117 3.77 -11.58 7.37
N TRP A 118 4.45 -10.60 7.96
CA TRP A 118 4.19 -10.12 9.32
C TRP A 118 3.90 -8.62 9.35
N THR A 119 3.49 -8.03 8.23
CA THR A 119 3.27 -6.58 8.04
C THR A 119 2.51 -6.00 9.23
N ASP A 120 2.99 -4.88 9.75
CA ASP A 120 2.38 -4.13 10.86
C ASP A 120 2.28 -4.89 12.19
N THR A 121 2.94 -6.03 12.33
CA THR A 121 3.05 -6.74 13.61
C THR A 121 4.41 -6.49 14.27
N VAL A 122 4.56 -6.93 15.53
CA VAL A 122 5.85 -6.91 16.26
C VAL A 122 6.94 -7.74 15.56
N LYS A 123 6.55 -8.70 14.70
CA LYS A 123 7.47 -9.56 13.96
C LYS A 123 7.99 -8.95 12.67
N ASP A 124 7.40 -7.86 12.20
CA ASP A 124 7.90 -7.09 11.07
C ASP A 124 9.22 -6.40 11.46
N PRO A 125 10.33 -6.65 10.73
CA PRO A 125 11.64 -6.08 11.06
C PRO A 125 11.68 -4.55 11.06
N TYR A 126 10.83 -3.89 10.28
CA TYR A 126 10.78 -2.43 10.17
C TYR A 126 9.34 -1.92 10.27
N SER A 127 8.57 -2.54 11.17
CA SER A 127 7.17 -2.22 11.44
C SER A 127 6.92 -0.73 11.59
N VAL A 128 5.98 -0.22 10.80
CA VAL A 128 5.55 1.17 10.85
C VAL A 128 4.83 1.52 12.16
N MET A 129 4.31 0.50 12.87
CA MET A 129 3.66 0.69 14.18
C MET A 129 4.60 1.26 15.25
N LYS A 130 5.92 1.21 15.03
CA LYS A 130 6.92 1.83 15.91
C LYS A 130 7.23 3.29 15.54
N GLY A 131 6.51 3.85 14.57
CA GLY A 131 6.63 5.25 14.14
C GLY A 131 7.46 5.43 12.87
N LEU A 132 7.28 6.59 12.23
CA LEU A 132 7.87 6.95 10.94
C LEU A 132 9.40 6.81 10.92
N TRP A 133 10.09 7.35 11.93
CA TRP A 133 11.54 7.30 12.01
C TRP A 133 12.09 5.90 12.28
N TYR A 134 11.30 5.07 12.98
CA TYR A 134 11.65 3.68 13.18
C TYR A 134 11.66 2.92 11.87
N SER A 135 10.56 2.96 11.12
CA SER A 135 10.47 2.24 9.85
C SER A 135 11.39 2.82 8.77
N HIS A 136 11.71 4.11 8.83
CA HIS A 136 12.67 4.72 7.91
C HIS A 136 14.08 4.17 8.11
N PHE A 137 14.74 4.42 9.25
CA PHE A 137 16.14 3.97 9.43
C PHE A 137 16.48 3.45 10.84
N MET A 138 15.74 3.80 11.90
CA MET A 138 16.15 3.38 13.25
C MET A 138 16.05 1.87 13.46
N TRP A 139 15.25 1.15 12.66
CA TRP A 139 15.23 -0.31 12.69
C TRP A 139 16.61 -0.94 12.37
N MET A 140 17.49 -0.23 11.66
CA MET A 140 18.87 -0.65 11.41
C MET A 140 19.86 -0.11 12.43
N VAL A 141 19.59 1.07 12.98
CA VAL A 141 20.42 1.70 14.04
C VAL A 141 20.27 0.95 15.36
N LEU A 142 19.09 0.42 15.67
CA LEU A 142 18.80 -0.20 16.96
C LEU A 142 18.93 -1.73 16.90
N ASN A 143 19.58 -2.31 17.91
CA ASN A 143 19.65 -3.74 18.12
C ASN A 143 18.26 -4.30 18.43
N GLN A 144 17.73 -5.13 17.54
CA GLN A 144 16.43 -5.78 17.71
C GLN A 144 16.58 -7.12 18.44
N ASN A 145 15.64 -7.45 19.34
CA ASN A 145 15.61 -8.77 19.97
C ASN A 145 15.43 -9.88 18.91
N PRO A 146 16.39 -10.83 18.78
CA PRO A 146 16.29 -11.93 17.83
C PRO A 146 15.03 -12.80 18.02
N LYS A 147 14.47 -12.86 19.25
CA LYS A 147 13.23 -13.60 19.56
C LYS A 147 12.00 -13.04 18.81
N ASN A 148 12.01 -11.72 18.53
CA ASN A 148 10.91 -11.06 17.83
C ASN A 148 11.05 -11.10 16.31
N ARG A 149 12.11 -11.70 15.76
CA ARG A 149 12.34 -11.72 14.32
C ARG A 149 11.35 -12.67 13.62
N GLY A 150 10.52 -12.12 12.74
CA GLY A 150 9.70 -12.89 11.81
C GLY A 150 10.54 -13.87 10.99
N ARG A 151 10.05 -15.11 10.84
CA ARG A 151 10.71 -16.18 10.07
C ARG A 151 9.97 -16.45 8.77
N THR A 152 10.74 -16.71 7.72
CA THR A 152 10.27 -17.11 6.39
C THR A 152 11.19 -18.16 5.83
N ASP A 153 10.70 -18.93 4.85
CA ASP A 153 11.56 -19.81 4.10
C ASP A 153 12.55 -19.00 3.23
N ILE A 154 13.78 -19.48 3.21
CA ILE A 154 14.93 -18.92 2.49
C ILE A 154 15.81 -20.04 1.89
N SER A 155 15.27 -21.26 1.79
CA SER A 155 15.94 -22.43 1.20
C SER A 155 16.50 -22.10 -0.19
N ASP A 156 15.65 -21.54 -1.06
CA ASP A 156 15.99 -21.08 -2.40
C ASP A 156 17.15 -20.06 -2.43
N LEU A 157 17.21 -19.14 -1.46
CA LEU A 157 18.32 -18.18 -1.35
C LEU A 157 19.65 -18.85 -0.93
N ASN A 158 19.60 -19.98 -0.24
CA ASN A 158 20.78 -20.76 0.13
C ASN A 158 21.25 -21.68 -1.00
N GLU A 159 20.38 -22.00 -1.95
CA GLU A 159 20.67 -22.84 -3.11
C GLU A 159 21.15 -22.03 -4.32
N ASP A 160 20.85 -20.72 -4.37
CA ASP A 160 21.32 -19.83 -5.42
C ASP A 160 22.82 -19.50 -5.26
N PRO A 161 23.70 -19.93 -6.20
CA PRO A 161 25.14 -19.74 -6.08
C PRO A 161 25.57 -18.27 -6.15
N VAL A 162 24.84 -17.41 -6.87
CA VAL A 162 25.12 -15.97 -6.95
C VAL A 162 24.81 -15.32 -5.60
N VAL A 163 23.69 -15.68 -4.99
CA VAL A 163 23.28 -15.17 -3.66
C VAL A 163 24.27 -15.62 -2.59
N VAL A 164 24.67 -16.90 -2.60
CA VAL A 164 25.64 -17.45 -1.65
C VAL A 164 27.01 -16.79 -1.83
N TRP A 165 27.49 -16.63 -3.07
CA TRP A 165 28.74 -15.92 -3.34
C TRP A 165 28.69 -14.49 -2.81
N GLN A 166 27.63 -13.75 -3.12
CA GLN A 166 27.51 -12.36 -2.72
C GLN A 166 27.41 -12.22 -1.18
N HIS A 167 26.68 -13.13 -0.52
CA HIS A 167 26.56 -13.13 0.94
C HIS A 167 27.90 -13.38 1.63
N LYS A 168 28.69 -14.35 1.14
CA LYS A 168 30.03 -14.65 1.68
C LYS A 168 31.03 -13.53 1.47
N ASN A 169 30.93 -12.81 0.34
CA ASN A 169 31.87 -11.76 -0.05
C ASN A 169 31.30 -10.34 0.16
N TYR A 170 30.25 -10.19 0.98
CA TYR A 170 29.45 -8.97 0.99
C TYR A 170 30.26 -7.70 1.32
N GLY A 171 31.21 -7.78 2.27
CA GLY A 171 32.10 -6.67 2.59
C GLY A 171 32.94 -6.22 1.40
N SER A 172 33.53 -7.16 0.65
CA SER A 172 34.27 -6.87 -0.57
C SER A 172 33.38 -6.31 -1.67
N VAL A 173 32.16 -6.82 -1.82
CA VAL A 173 31.18 -6.29 -2.79
C VAL A 173 30.82 -4.84 -2.46
N ILE A 174 30.59 -4.49 -1.19
CA ILE A 174 30.36 -3.11 -0.76
C ILE A 174 31.58 -2.24 -1.08
N LEU A 175 32.79 -2.67 -0.72
CA LEU A 175 33.98 -1.88 -0.96
C LEU A 175 34.18 -1.62 -2.46
N VAL A 176 34.08 -2.67 -3.28
CA VAL A 176 34.31 -2.58 -4.72
C VAL A 176 33.17 -1.83 -5.40
N PHE A 177 31.92 -2.28 -5.31
CA PHE A 177 30.82 -1.70 -6.07
C PHE A 177 30.16 -0.51 -5.38
N GLY A 178 30.32 -0.35 -4.07
CA GLY A 178 29.85 0.83 -3.34
C GLY A 178 30.77 2.03 -3.53
N MET A 179 32.10 1.83 -3.55
CA MET A 179 33.09 2.91 -3.45
C MET A 179 34.16 2.87 -4.55
N LEU A 180 34.89 1.76 -4.70
CA LEU A 180 36.07 1.74 -5.57
C LEU A 180 35.72 1.80 -7.06
N PHE A 181 34.71 1.07 -7.51
CA PHE A 181 34.27 1.06 -8.90
C PHE A 181 33.84 2.45 -9.39
N PRO A 182 32.91 3.18 -8.72
CA PRO A 182 32.55 4.53 -9.17
C PRO A 182 33.73 5.52 -9.09
N MET A 183 34.62 5.36 -8.11
CA MET A 183 35.86 6.13 -8.01
C MET A 183 36.82 5.86 -9.18
N LEU A 184 37.05 4.59 -9.51
CA LEU A 184 37.94 4.15 -10.59
C LEU A 184 37.43 4.60 -11.95
N VAL A 185 36.12 4.52 -12.21
CA VAL A 185 35.53 5.00 -13.46
C VAL A 185 35.79 6.50 -13.65
N ALA A 186 35.56 7.31 -12.61
CA ALA A 186 35.79 8.75 -12.69
C ALA A 186 37.29 9.12 -12.75
N GLY A 187 38.10 8.44 -11.95
CA GLY A 187 39.54 8.63 -11.87
C GLY A 187 40.28 8.25 -13.15
N LEU A 188 40.00 7.06 -13.69
CA LEU A 188 40.61 6.59 -14.94
C LEU A 188 39.99 7.24 -16.18
N GLY A 189 38.68 7.56 -16.14
CA GLY A 189 37.96 8.11 -17.29
C GLY A 189 38.27 9.60 -17.53
N TRP A 190 38.24 10.42 -16.48
CA TRP A 190 38.42 11.88 -16.61
C TRP A 190 39.24 12.52 -15.48
N GLY A 191 39.99 11.72 -14.71
CA GLY A 191 40.93 12.21 -13.68
C GLY A 191 40.31 12.61 -12.35
N ASP A 192 39.01 12.37 -12.12
CA ASP A 192 38.30 12.85 -10.92
C ASP A 192 38.13 11.76 -9.86
N TRP A 193 39.25 11.32 -9.27
CA TRP A 193 39.27 10.30 -8.22
C TRP A 193 38.44 10.71 -7.00
N LYS A 194 38.66 11.93 -6.50
CA LYS A 194 37.99 12.43 -5.30
C LYS A 194 36.49 12.62 -5.52
N GLY A 195 36.09 13.21 -6.65
CA GLY A 195 34.69 13.37 -7.00
C GLY A 195 33.99 12.03 -7.23
N GLY A 196 34.65 11.06 -7.87
CA GLY A 196 34.13 9.71 -8.04
C GLY A 196 33.85 9.00 -6.71
N LEU A 197 34.76 9.10 -5.74
CA LEU A 197 34.58 8.53 -4.41
C LEU A 197 33.47 9.23 -3.61
N VAL A 198 33.50 10.57 -3.56
CA VAL A 198 32.57 11.35 -2.73
C VAL A 198 31.16 11.34 -3.32
N TYR A 199 31.00 11.70 -4.59
CA TYR A 199 29.69 11.87 -5.22
C TYR A 199 29.12 10.56 -5.76
N ALA A 200 29.86 9.84 -6.61
CA ALA A 200 29.37 8.59 -7.22
C ALA A 200 29.49 7.35 -6.32
N GLY A 201 30.37 7.41 -5.31
CA GLY A 201 30.49 6.43 -4.24
C GLY A 201 29.58 6.74 -3.06
N ILE A 202 30.09 7.52 -2.11
CA ILE A 202 29.49 7.73 -0.77
C ILE A 202 28.11 8.36 -0.83
N LEU A 203 27.99 9.55 -1.41
CA LEU A 203 26.71 10.27 -1.44
C LEU A 203 25.67 9.53 -2.27
N ARG A 204 26.06 8.96 -3.41
CA ARG A 204 25.16 8.18 -4.27
C ARG A 204 24.56 6.99 -3.53
N PHE A 205 25.34 6.13 -2.87
CA PHE A 205 24.71 5.02 -2.13
C PHE A 205 23.88 5.53 -0.96
N SER A 206 24.25 6.65 -0.34
CA SER A 206 23.46 7.28 0.72
C SER A 206 22.09 7.71 0.21
N PHE A 207 22.02 8.34 -0.97
CA PHE A 207 20.74 8.71 -1.59
C PHE A 207 19.90 7.48 -1.94
N VAL A 208 20.50 6.42 -2.49
CA VAL A 208 19.77 5.17 -2.78
C VAL A 208 19.21 4.55 -1.51
N GLN A 209 19.98 4.53 -0.41
CA GLN A 209 19.51 4.06 0.89
C GLN A 209 18.29 4.86 1.37
N GLN A 210 18.39 6.20 1.41
CA GLN A 210 17.27 7.04 1.87
C GLN A 210 16.03 6.87 0.99
N ALA A 211 16.22 6.75 -0.33
CA ALA A 211 15.14 6.41 -1.25
C ALA A 211 14.50 5.06 -0.89
N THR A 212 15.28 3.98 -0.72
CA THR A 212 14.71 2.69 -0.33
C THR A 212 14.02 2.75 1.04
N PHE A 213 14.54 3.50 2.00
CA PHE A 213 13.94 3.66 3.32
C PHE A 213 12.62 4.41 3.28
N CYS A 214 12.37 5.25 2.27
CA CYS A 214 11.05 5.84 2.02
C CYS A 214 9.99 4.79 1.67
N VAL A 215 10.36 3.62 1.15
CA VAL A 215 9.40 2.53 0.92
C VAL A 215 8.87 2.03 2.27
N ASN A 216 9.77 1.76 3.22
CA ASN A 216 9.39 1.29 4.56
C ASN A 216 8.65 2.36 5.39
N SER A 217 8.90 3.65 5.12
CA SER A 217 8.27 4.76 5.83
C SER A 217 7.15 5.41 5.03
N LEU A 218 7.46 6.30 4.08
CA LEU A 218 6.48 7.08 3.35
C LEU A 218 5.42 6.22 2.65
N ALA A 219 5.78 5.06 2.10
CA ALA A 219 4.81 4.17 1.45
C ALA A 219 3.88 3.43 2.42
N HIS A 220 4.08 3.58 3.73
CA HIS A 220 3.16 3.14 4.79
C HIS A 220 2.46 4.31 5.51
N TRP A 221 2.67 5.56 5.08
CA TRP A 221 2.08 6.75 5.71
C TRP A 221 1.30 7.62 4.73
N LEU A 222 1.79 7.78 3.51
CA LEU A 222 1.26 8.68 2.50
C LEU A 222 0.62 7.91 1.35
N GLY A 223 -0.52 8.39 0.86
CA GLY A 223 -1.18 7.86 -0.32
C GLY A 223 -2.48 7.13 -0.03
N GLU A 224 -2.91 6.36 -1.02
CA GLU A 224 -4.21 5.70 -1.05
C GLU A 224 -4.09 4.19 -0.84
N GLN A 225 -5.21 3.57 -0.47
CA GLN A 225 -5.32 2.12 -0.36
C GLN A 225 -6.41 1.62 -1.32
N PRO A 226 -6.09 1.51 -2.62
CA PRO A 226 -7.05 1.13 -3.65
C PRO A 226 -7.38 -0.37 -3.68
N PHE A 227 -6.58 -1.25 -3.05
CA PHE A 227 -6.78 -2.70 -3.08
C PHE A 227 -7.13 -3.30 -1.73
N ASP A 228 -6.43 -2.92 -0.65
CA ASP A 228 -6.70 -3.42 0.70
C ASP A 228 -6.25 -2.38 1.76
N ASP A 229 -6.97 -2.25 2.86
CA ASP A 229 -6.66 -1.30 3.95
C ASP A 229 -6.51 -1.97 5.32
N ARG A 230 -6.42 -3.31 5.38
CA ARG A 230 -6.17 -4.05 6.63
C ARG A 230 -4.82 -3.73 7.24
N ASN A 231 -3.84 -3.46 6.38
CA ASN A 231 -2.49 -3.03 6.75
C ASN A 231 -2.23 -1.62 6.19
N SER A 232 -1.13 -1.02 6.58
CA SER A 232 -0.70 0.35 6.25
C SER A 232 -0.09 0.65 4.86
N PRO A 233 0.30 -0.31 3.99
CA PRO A 233 0.84 0.00 2.66
C PRO A 233 -0.10 0.89 1.83
N ARG A 234 0.47 1.86 1.14
CA ARG A 234 -0.24 2.89 0.36
C ARG A 234 0.40 3.11 -1.01
N ASP A 235 -0.44 3.41 -1.99
CA ASP A 235 -0.03 3.85 -3.32
C ASP A 235 0.14 5.38 -3.34
N HIS A 236 1.32 5.86 -3.71
CA HIS A 236 1.61 7.29 -3.79
C HIS A 236 2.62 7.64 -4.90
N VAL A 237 2.25 8.53 -5.81
CA VAL A 237 3.04 8.85 -7.01
C VAL A 237 4.39 9.50 -6.70
N ILE A 238 4.45 10.41 -5.71
CA ILE A 238 5.72 11.05 -5.32
C ILE A 238 6.65 10.01 -4.67
N THR A 239 6.09 9.13 -3.85
CA THR A 239 6.84 8.03 -3.26
C THR A 239 7.36 7.12 -4.38
N ALA A 240 6.56 6.82 -5.41
CA ALA A 240 7.00 6.03 -6.55
C ALA A 240 8.15 6.71 -7.32
N PHE A 241 8.12 8.04 -7.48
CA PHE A 241 9.22 8.77 -8.12
C PHE A 241 10.53 8.67 -7.32
N ILE A 242 10.48 8.93 -6.01
CA ILE A 242 11.64 8.84 -5.12
C ILE A 242 12.21 7.41 -5.11
N THR A 243 11.33 6.42 -5.16
CA THR A 243 11.68 5.00 -4.94
C THR A 243 11.75 4.17 -6.22
N LEU A 244 11.88 4.78 -7.40
CA LEU A 244 12.05 4.08 -8.67
C LEU A 244 10.91 3.09 -9.02
N GLY A 245 9.68 3.45 -8.64
CA GLY A 245 8.45 2.69 -8.90
C GLY A 245 7.92 1.90 -7.71
N GLU A 246 8.64 1.86 -6.59
CA GLU A 246 8.28 1.06 -5.41
C GLU A 246 7.18 1.69 -4.53
N GLY A 247 6.72 2.90 -4.87
CA GLY A 247 5.70 3.62 -4.13
C GLY A 247 4.25 3.26 -4.46
N TYR A 248 4.00 2.36 -5.41
CA TYR A 248 2.69 1.69 -5.55
C TYR A 248 2.63 0.49 -4.59
N HIS A 249 2.72 0.81 -3.30
CA HIS A 249 3.03 -0.16 -2.27
C HIS A 249 1.80 -0.93 -1.79
N ASN A 250 0.60 -0.35 -1.92
CA ASN A 250 -0.65 -1.05 -1.65
C ASN A 250 -0.87 -2.17 -2.66
N PHE A 251 -0.69 -1.88 -3.95
CA PHE A 251 -0.72 -2.90 -5.00
C PHE A 251 0.32 -4.01 -4.72
N HIS A 252 1.55 -3.60 -4.40
CA HIS A 252 2.65 -4.53 -4.17
C HIS A 252 2.38 -5.49 -3.00
N HIS A 253 1.83 -4.99 -1.89
CA HIS A 253 1.50 -5.84 -0.74
C HIS A 253 0.34 -6.81 -1.00
N GLU A 254 -0.63 -6.40 -1.81
CA GLU A 254 -1.76 -7.25 -2.19
C GLU A 254 -1.36 -8.31 -3.23
N PHE A 255 -0.50 -7.94 -4.19
CA PHE A 255 -0.09 -8.78 -5.32
C PHE A 255 1.44 -8.97 -5.38
N PRO A 256 2.08 -9.51 -4.33
CA PRO A 256 3.53 -9.46 -4.15
C PRO A 256 4.32 -10.25 -5.20
N SER A 257 3.70 -11.21 -5.90
CA SER A 257 4.37 -11.95 -6.97
C SER A 257 4.27 -11.31 -8.35
N ASP A 258 3.55 -10.21 -8.54
CA ASP A 258 3.57 -9.48 -9.82
C ASP A 258 4.95 -8.85 -10.02
N TYR A 259 5.49 -8.92 -11.23
CA TYR A 259 6.78 -8.27 -11.52
C TYR A 259 6.67 -6.74 -11.61
N ARG A 260 5.44 -6.20 -11.64
CA ARG A 260 5.13 -4.78 -11.70
C ARG A 260 4.66 -4.31 -10.33
N ASN A 261 5.10 -3.12 -9.92
CA ASN A 261 4.39 -2.40 -8.87
C ASN A 261 3.38 -1.42 -9.51
N ALA A 262 3.76 -0.83 -10.64
CA ALA A 262 2.88 0.01 -11.45
C ALA A 262 2.21 -0.79 -12.58
N ILE A 263 0.92 -1.09 -12.44
CA ILE A 263 0.18 -1.85 -13.46
C ILE A 263 -0.26 -1.03 -14.67
N GLN A 264 -0.43 0.29 -14.51
CA GLN A 264 -0.80 1.17 -15.62
C GLN A 264 0.44 1.53 -16.45
N TRP A 265 0.26 1.74 -17.74
CA TRP A 265 1.37 2.05 -18.66
C TRP A 265 2.02 3.41 -18.37
N TRP A 266 1.23 4.40 -17.92
CA TRP A 266 1.69 5.76 -17.61
C TRP A 266 2.29 5.92 -16.21
N GLN A 267 2.08 4.95 -15.31
CA GLN A 267 2.61 4.98 -13.96
C GLN A 267 4.13 4.77 -13.98
N TYR A 268 4.85 5.67 -13.29
CA TYR A 268 6.31 5.65 -13.18
C TYR A 268 6.82 4.38 -12.47
N ASP A 269 7.43 3.47 -13.22
CA ASP A 269 8.11 2.27 -12.73
C ASP A 269 9.21 1.90 -13.72
N PRO A 270 10.39 2.55 -13.65
CA PRO A 270 11.52 2.23 -14.53
C PRO A 270 11.98 0.77 -14.38
N THR A 271 11.76 0.15 -13.22
CA THR A 271 12.12 -1.24 -12.94
C THR A 271 11.30 -2.21 -13.78
N LYS A 272 9.97 -2.01 -13.87
CA LYS A 272 9.07 -2.79 -14.75
C LYS A 272 9.56 -2.76 -16.20
N TRP A 273 9.89 -1.57 -16.70
CA TRP A 273 10.33 -1.41 -18.09
C TRP A 273 11.69 -2.04 -18.33
N SER A 274 12.63 -1.93 -17.38
CA SER A 274 13.94 -2.60 -17.46
C SER A 274 13.80 -4.11 -17.55
N ILE A 275 12.97 -4.72 -16.69
CA ILE A 275 12.71 -6.17 -16.71
C ILE A 275 12.01 -6.58 -18.01
N TRP A 276 11.06 -5.77 -18.50
CA TRP A 276 10.38 -6.04 -19.78
C TRP A 276 11.36 -6.00 -20.97
N VAL A 277 12.27 -5.02 -21.02
CA VAL A 277 13.32 -4.95 -22.06
C VAL A 277 14.22 -6.18 -21.98
N TRP A 278 14.66 -6.60 -20.79
CA TRP A 278 15.44 -7.83 -20.64
C TRP A 278 14.70 -9.05 -21.12
N LYS A 279 13.37 -9.12 -20.95
CA LYS A 279 12.56 -10.20 -21.54
C LYS A 279 12.63 -10.19 -23.07
N GLN A 280 12.49 -9.02 -23.71
CA GLN A 280 12.57 -8.91 -25.17
C GLN A 280 13.96 -9.31 -25.71
N LEU A 281 15.01 -9.03 -24.94
CA LEU A 281 16.38 -9.44 -25.27
C LEU A 281 16.70 -10.90 -24.92
N GLY A 282 15.72 -11.66 -24.40
CA GLY A 282 15.91 -13.04 -23.95
C GLY A 282 16.78 -13.18 -22.70
N LEU A 283 17.04 -12.09 -21.97
CA LEU A 283 17.83 -12.06 -20.73
C LEU A 283 16.99 -12.32 -19.47
N ALA A 284 15.66 -12.20 -19.58
CA ALA A 284 14.69 -12.53 -18.54
C ALA A 284 13.53 -13.38 -19.09
N SER A 285 12.93 -14.20 -18.23
CA SER A 285 11.81 -15.10 -18.56
C SER A 285 10.80 -15.16 -17.41
N ASN A 286 9.64 -15.78 -17.65
CA ASN A 286 8.64 -16.09 -16.63
C ASN A 286 8.19 -14.88 -15.78
N LEU A 287 8.05 -13.71 -16.41
CA LEU A 287 7.50 -12.50 -15.77
C LEU A 287 6.06 -12.77 -15.33
N LYS A 288 5.87 -12.90 -14.02
CA LYS A 288 4.58 -13.17 -13.38
C LYS A 288 3.72 -11.92 -13.37
N GLN A 289 2.47 -12.08 -13.79
CA GLN A 289 1.45 -11.04 -13.72
C GLN A 289 0.17 -11.63 -13.16
N PHE A 290 -0.50 -10.92 -12.28
CA PHE A 290 -1.86 -11.30 -11.88
C PHE A 290 -2.83 -11.06 -13.03
N ARG A 291 -3.87 -11.90 -13.12
CA ARG A 291 -4.95 -11.71 -14.07
C ARG A 291 -5.65 -10.38 -13.78
N ALA A 292 -5.92 -9.59 -14.82
CA ALA A 292 -6.58 -8.29 -14.68
C ALA A 292 -7.90 -8.38 -13.89
N ASN A 293 -8.66 -9.45 -14.07
CA ASN A 293 -9.89 -9.70 -13.33
C ASN A 293 -9.69 -9.81 -11.80
N GLU A 294 -8.59 -10.43 -11.34
CA GLU A 294 -8.33 -10.54 -9.90
C GLU A 294 -7.90 -9.19 -9.29
N ILE A 295 -7.15 -8.39 -10.07
CA ILE A 295 -6.78 -7.02 -9.68
C ILE A 295 -8.04 -6.14 -9.56
N GLU A 296 -8.93 -6.21 -10.55
CA GLU A 296 -10.16 -5.41 -10.56
C GLU A 296 -11.17 -5.87 -9.50
N LYS A 297 -11.24 -7.17 -9.19
CA LYS A 297 -12.01 -7.65 -8.03
C LYS A 297 -11.55 -6.97 -6.74
N GLY A 298 -10.24 -6.94 -6.47
CA GLY A 298 -9.70 -6.26 -5.29
C GLY A 298 -10.06 -4.78 -5.24
N ARG A 299 -9.91 -4.07 -6.38
CA ARG A 299 -10.28 -2.66 -6.50
C ARG A 299 -11.77 -2.42 -6.23
N VAL A 300 -12.65 -3.22 -6.82
CA VAL A 300 -14.11 -3.10 -6.63
C VAL A 300 -14.51 -3.43 -5.20
N GLN A 301 -13.93 -4.47 -4.59
CA GLN A 301 -14.19 -4.82 -3.18
C GLN A 301 -13.82 -3.67 -2.24
N GLN A 302 -12.67 -3.04 -2.47
CA GLN A 302 -12.22 -1.92 -1.65
C GLN A 302 -13.05 -0.64 -1.87
N LEU A 303 -13.50 -0.38 -3.11
CA LEU A 303 -14.45 0.69 -3.39
C LEU A 303 -15.81 0.45 -2.73
N GLN A 304 -16.34 -0.78 -2.80
CA GLN A 304 -17.59 -1.17 -2.17
C GLN A 304 -17.52 -0.96 -0.65
N LYS A 305 -16.44 -1.40 -0.01
CA LYS A 305 -16.19 -1.17 1.42
C LYS A 305 -16.24 0.32 1.78
N LYS A 306 -15.57 1.19 1.02
CA LYS A 306 -15.58 2.64 1.24
C LYS A 306 -16.97 3.25 1.01
N LEU A 307 -17.71 2.77 0.00
CA LEU A 307 -19.08 3.20 -0.27
C LEU A 307 -20.01 2.80 0.88
N ASP A 308 -19.88 1.58 1.41
CA ASP A 308 -20.69 1.11 2.54
C ASP A 308 -20.40 1.92 3.82
N GLN A 309 -19.13 2.23 4.10
CA GLN A 309 -18.75 3.11 5.21
C GLN A 309 -19.34 4.53 5.06
N LYS A 310 -19.34 5.08 3.84
CA LYS A 310 -19.96 6.39 3.57
C LYS A 310 -21.47 6.32 3.71
N ARG A 311 -22.09 5.26 3.18
CA ARG A 311 -23.53 5.00 3.23
C ARG A 311 -24.01 4.90 4.68
N ALA A 312 -23.26 4.23 5.56
CA ALA A 312 -23.61 4.06 6.97
C ALA A 312 -23.64 5.37 7.78
N LYS A 313 -23.04 6.46 7.26
CA LYS A 313 -23.03 7.79 7.91
C LYS A 313 -24.18 8.70 7.44
N LEU A 314 -24.93 8.28 6.43
CA LEU A 314 -26.04 9.05 5.87
C LEU A 314 -27.35 8.57 6.49
N ASP A 315 -28.28 9.51 6.70
CA ASP A 315 -29.65 9.18 7.06
C ASP A 315 -30.41 8.72 5.81
N TRP A 316 -30.93 7.49 5.84
CA TRP A 316 -31.73 6.89 4.78
C TRP A 316 -33.20 6.71 5.18
N GLY A 317 -33.60 7.37 6.27
CA GLY A 317 -34.86 7.17 6.95
C GLY A 317 -34.96 5.82 7.65
N VAL A 318 -36.14 5.54 8.19
CA VAL A 318 -36.43 4.27 8.86
C VAL A 318 -36.37 3.12 7.82
N PRO A 319 -35.62 2.05 8.10
CA PRO A 319 -35.61 0.85 7.26
C PRO A 319 -37.01 0.25 7.06
N LEU A 320 -37.30 -0.24 5.85
CA LEU A 320 -38.64 -0.71 5.50
C LEU A 320 -39.13 -1.87 6.37
N ASP A 321 -38.21 -2.71 6.86
CA ASP A 321 -38.47 -3.85 7.76
C ASP A 321 -38.78 -3.43 9.20
N GLN A 322 -38.49 -2.18 9.56
CA GLN A 322 -38.78 -1.60 10.88
C GLN A 322 -40.04 -0.73 10.89
N LEU A 323 -40.61 -0.45 9.72
CA LEU A 323 -41.84 0.33 9.61
C LEU A 323 -43.07 -0.50 10.02
N PRO A 324 -44.08 0.12 10.67
CA PRO A 324 -45.32 -0.56 10.98
C PRO A 324 -46.06 -0.94 9.71
N VAL A 325 -46.69 -2.13 9.73
CA VAL A 325 -47.55 -2.58 8.64
C VAL A 325 -48.95 -2.00 8.87
N VAL A 326 -49.44 -1.23 7.90
CA VAL A 326 -50.78 -0.63 7.90
C VAL A 326 -51.64 -1.27 6.82
N ASP A 327 -52.95 -1.36 7.05
CA ASP A 327 -53.91 -1.71 5.99
C ASP A 327 -54.25 -0.47 5.15
N TRP A 328 -54.82 -0.71 3.97
CA TRP A 328 -55.20 0.38 3.07
C TRP A 328 -56.30 1.25 3.68
N ASP A 329 -57.30 0.62 4.29
CA ASP A 329 -58.43 1.33 4.90
C ASP A 329 -57.99 2.18 6.09
N GLY A 330 -57.05 1.69 6.92
CA GLY A 330 -56.45 2.46 7.99
C GLY A 330 -55.62 3.64 7.50
N PHE A 331 -54.81 3.46 6.44
CA PHE A 331 -54.10 4.56 5.79
C PHE A 331 -55.06 5.67 5.30
N VAL A 332 -56.16 5.29 4.65
CA VAL A 332 -57.17 6.24 4.16
C VAL A 332 -57.87 6.94 5.33
N ALA A 333 -58.28 6.19 6.36
CA ALA A 333 -58.94 6.74 7.54
C ALA A 333 -58.04 7.73 8.30
N GLU A 334 -56.76 7.39 8.47
CA GLU A 334 -55.79 8.25 9.15
C GLU A 334 -55.53 9.54 8.34
N SER A 335 -55.54 9.45 7.01
CA SER A 335 -55.46 10.63 6.13
C SER A 335 -56.69 11.54 6.26
N GLN A 336 -57.89 10.96 6.35
CA GLN A 336 -59.13 11.70 6.56
C GLN A 336 -59.21 12.36 7.94
N SER A 337 -58.51 11.80 8.94
CA SER A 337 -58.41 12.38 10.29
C SER A 337 -57.54 13.65 10.37
N GLY A 338 -56.91 14.06 9.26
CA GLY A 338 -56.15 15.29 9.15
C GLY A 338 -54.63 15.10 9.01
N LYS A 339 -54.12 13.87 8.99
CA LYS A 339 -52.71 13.60 8.65
C LYS A 339 -52.49 13.70 7.14
N ALA A 340 -51.42 14.36 6.71
CA ALA A 340 -51.10 14.41 5.29
C ALA A 340 -50.25 13.21 4.88
N LEU A 341 -50.89 12.07 4.66
CA LEU A 341 -50.22 10.84 4.26
C LEU A 341 -50.36 10.58 2.75
N VAL A 342 -49.30 10.09 2.12
CA VAL A 342 -49.28 9.68 0.71
C VAL A 342 -48.64 8.30 0.58
N ALA A 343 -49.27 7.41 -0.19
CA ALA A 343 -48.71 6.11 -0.51
C ALA A 343 -47.89 6.17 -1.81
N ILE A 344 -46.65 5.72 -1.78
CA ILE A 344 -45.77 5.59 -2.95
C ILE A 344 -45.05 4.25 -2.86
N ALA A 345 -45.18 3.43 -3.90
CA ALA A 345 -44.61 2.08 -4.01
C ALA A 345 -44.93 1.19 -2.80
N GLY A 346 -46.16 1.27 -2.27
CA GLY A 346 -46.60 0.50 -1.11
C GLY A 346 -46.03 0.99 0.24
N VAL A 347 -45.34 2.13 0.28
CA VAL A 347 -44.83 2.76 1.51
C VAL A 347 -45.62 4.03 1.78
N VAL A 348 -46.05 4.21 3.04
CA VAL A 348 -46.77 5.40 3.51
C VAL A 348 -45.78 6.45 3.98
N HIS A 349 -45.96 7.68 3.49
CA HIS A 349 -45.12 8.82 3.82
C HIS A 349 -45.95 9.93 4.45
N ASP A 350 -45.48 10.48 5.57
CA ASP A 350 -46.05 11.69 6.17
C ASP A 350 -45.38 12.93 5.55
N VAL A 351 -46.12 13.59 4.67
CA VAL A 351 -45.65 14.77 3.94
C VAL A 351 -46.08 16.08 4.61
N SER A 352 -46.66 16.04 5.80
CA SER A 352 -47.26 17.21 6.47
C SER A 352 -46.32 18.42 6.53
N LYS A 353 -45.04 18.17 6.85
CA LYS A 353 -44.01 19.22 6.94
C LYS A 353 -43.46 19.65 5.58
N PHE A 354 -43.62 18.83 4.54
CA PHE A 354 -43.02 19.06 3.23
C PHE A 354 -43.97 19.73 2.23
N ILE A 355 -45.29 19.72 2.47
CA ILE A 355 -46.29 20.28 1.55
C ILE A 355 -45.98 21.72 1.11
N SER A 356 -45.57 22.59 2.05
CA SER A 356 -45.24 24.00 1.75
C SER A 356 -43.92 24.18 1.00
N GLU A 357 -43.04 23.19 1.06
CA GLU A 357 -41.71 23.23 0.46
C GLU A 357 -41.64 22.45 -0.86
N HIS A 358 -42.72 21.75 -1.23
CA HIS A 358 -42.77 20.94 -2.44
C HIS A 358 -42.55 21.82 -3.70
N PRO A 359 -41.48 21.58 -4.49
CA PRO A 359 -41.14 22.44 -5.63
C PRO A 359 -42.19 22.50 -6.74
N GLY A 360 -43.01 21.44 -6.91
CA GLY A 360 -44.14 21.43 -7.84
C GLY A 360 -45.37 22.19 -7.31
N GLY A 361 -45.29 22.79 -6.13
CA GLY A 361 -46.36 23.54 -5.49
C GLY A 361 -47.25 22.70 -4.58
N LYS A 362 -47.88 23.38 -3.61
CA LYS A 362 -48.76 22.80 -2.58
C LYS A 362 -49.95 22.03 -3.16
N THR A 363 -50.55 22.54 -4.24
CA THR A 363 -51.78 21.97 -4.80
C THR A 363 -51.58 20.56 -5.33
N LEU A 364 -50.45 20.29 -5.99
CA LEU A 364 -50.17 18.97 -6.57
C LEU A 364 -50.00 17.91 -5.49
N ILE A 365 -49.19 18.19 -4.47
CA ILE A 365 -48.97 17.24 -3.36
C ILE A 365 -50.23 17.07 -2.50
N SER A 366 -51.00 18.14 -2.27
CA SER A 366 -52.24 18.06 -1.50
C SER A 366 -53.30 17.20 -2.20
N SER A 367 -53.32 17.19 -3.54
CA SER A 367 -54.25 16.35 -4.32
C SER A 367 -54.00 14.85 -4.19
N ALA A 368 -52.81 14.47 -3.72
CA ALA A 368 -52.35 13.09 -3.53
C ALA A 368 -52.56 12.57 -2.09
N ILE A 369 -52.99 13.41 -1.14
CA ILE A 369 -53.23 12.99 0.24
C ILE A 369 -54.30 11.89 0.28
N GLY A 370 -54.02 10.80 1.00
CA GLY A 370 -54.88 9.63 1.14
C GLY A 370 -54.98 8.75 -0.11
N LYS A 371 -54.07 8.92 -1.09
CA LYS A 371 -54.06 8.16 -2.35
C LYS A 371 -52.73 7.48 -2.60
N ASP A 372 -52.74 6.54 -3.54
CA ASP A 372 -51.52 6.02 -4.17
C ASP A 372 -51.04 6.99 -5.25
N ALA A 373 -49.89 7.60 -5.00
CA ALA A 373 -49.24 8.55 -5.91
C ALA A 373 -48.08 7.91 -6.70
N THR A 374 -47.91 6.59 -6.66
CA THR A 374 -46.79 5.87 -7.31
C THR A 374 -46.65 6.23 -8.77
N ALA A 375 -47.74 6.17 -9.53
CA ALA A 375 -47.72 6.47 -10.96
C ALA A 375 -47.31 7.93 -11.23
N ILE A 376 -47.82 8.87 -10.43
CA ILE A 376 -47.52 10.30 -10.60
C ILE A 376 -46.05 10.59 -10.22
N PHE A 377 -45.52 9.90 -9.20
CA PHE A 377 -44.16 10.08 -8.69
C PHE A 377 -43.08 9.45 -9.59
N ASN A 378 -43.35 8.25 -10.15
CA ASN A 378 -42.39 7.43 -10.90
C ASN A 378 -42.50 7.58 -12.44
N GLY A 379 -42.97 8.72 -12.95
CA GLY A 379 -42.90 9.00 -14.39
C GLY A 379 -44.18 8.79 -15.20
N GLY A 380 -45.32 8.52 -14.57
CA GLY A 380 -46.63 8.60 -15.23
C GLY A 380 -47.06 10.04 -15.52
N VAL A 381 -46.49 11.02 -14.82
CA VAL A 381 -46.63 12.46 -15.11
C VAL A 381 -45.27 13.15 -15.03
N TYR A 382 -44.53 12.92 -13.94
CA TYR A 382 -43.19 13.46 -13.77
C TYR A 382 -42.28 12.40 -13.14
N THR A 383 -41.11 12.18 -13.73
CA THR A 383 -40.11 11.26 -13.17
C THR A 383 -39.27 12.01 -12.16
N HIS A 384 -39.55 11.79 -10.87
CA HIS A 384 -38.84 12.48 -9.79
C HIS A 384 -37.35 12.12 -9.77
N SER A 385 -36.51 13.09 -9.38
CA SER A 385 -35.06 12.94 -9.35
C SER A 385 -34.61 12.07 -8.16
N ASN A 386 -33.37 11.55 -8.21
CA ASN A 386 -32.77 10.82 -7.08
C ASN A 386 -32.81 11.63 -5.77
N ALA A 387 -32.72 12.97 -5.83
CA ALA A 387 -32.82 13.82 -4.66
C ALA A 387 -34.23 13.78 -4.03
N ALA A 388 -35.27 13.77 -4.86
CA ALA A 388 -36.66 13.63 -4.39
C ALA A 388 -36.91 12.23 -3.79
N HIS A 389 -36.36 11.16 -4.39
CA HIS A 389 -36.42 9.82 -3.80
C HIS A 389 -35.69 9.73 -2.44
N ASN A 390 -34.52 10.38 -2.32
CA ASN A 390 -33.78 10.43 -1.06
C ASN A 390 -34.57 11.21 0.01
N LEU A 391 -35.15 12.36 -0.34
CA LEU A 391 -35.98 13.13 0.60
C LEU A 391 -37.21 12.34 1.03
N LEU A 392 -37.89 11.67 0.09
CA LEU A 392 -39.04 10.82 0.35
C LEU A 392 -38.71 9.73 1.39
N SER A 393 -37.50 9.17 1.35
CA SER A 393 -37.06 8.16 2.32
C SER A 393 -37.10 8.62 3.78
N SER A 394 -36.89 9.91 4.05
CA SER A 394 -36.93 10.50 5.39
C SER A 394 -38.36 10.69 5.94
N MET A 395 -39.38 10.60 5.07
CA MET A 395 -40.79 10.83 5.42
C MET A 395 -41.58 9.54 5.65
N ARG A 396 -40.93 8.37 5.62
CA ARG A 396 -41.60 7.08 5.77
C ARG A 396 -42.18 6.89 7.16
N VAL A 397 -43.43 6.43 7.24
CA VAL A 397 -44.13 6.17 8.50
C VAL A 397 -44.80 4.80 8.56
N GLY A 398 -44.94 4.09 7.43
CA GLY A 398 -45.55 2.75 7.41
C GLY A 398 -45.40 2.04 6.07
N VAL A 399 -45.76 0.76 6.04
CA VAL A 399 -45.80 -0.09 4.84
C VAL A 399 -47.21 -0.64 4.68
N ILE A 400 -47.79 -0.54 3.49
CA ILE A 400 -49.12 -1.08 3.20
C ILE A 400 -49.06 -2.60 3.07
N ARG A 401 -49.93 -3.30 3.81
CA ARG A 401 -50.10 -4.76 3.72
C ARG A 401 -50.49 -5.15 2.29
N GLY A 402 -49.73 -6.07 1.68
CA GLY A 402 -49.96 -6.49 0.29
C GLY A 402 -49.52 -5.49 -0.78
N GLY A 403 -48.86 -4.38 -0.40
CA GLY A 403 -48.21 -3.46 -1.34
C GLY A 403 -47.05 -4.16 -2.05
N GLY A 404 -47.30 -4.64 -3.27
CA GLY A 404 -46.59 -5.72 -3.97
C GLY A 404 -45.06 -5.64 -4.13
N GLU A 405 -44.39 -4.53 -3.82
CA GLU A 405 -42.91 -4.51 -3.80
C GLU A 405 -42.33 -4.93 -2.44
N VAL A 406 -42.96 -4.61 -1.31
CA VAL A 406 -42.32 -4.76 0.02
C VAL A 406 -42.28 -6.21 0.52
N GLU A 407 -43.26 -7.05 0.16
CA GLU A 407 -43.21 -8.50 0.46
C GLU A 407 -42.09 -9.24 -0.30
N ILE A 408 -41.76 -8.80 -1.52
CA ILE A 408 -40.65 -9.38 -2.30
C ILE A 408 -39.30 -9.09 -1.63
N TRP A 409 -39.12 -7.87 -1.08
CA TRP A 409 -37.94 -7.52 -0.29
C TRP A 409 -37.86 -8.29 1.03
N ARG A 410 -39.00 -8.54 1.70
CA ARG A 410 -39.09 -9.34 2.94
C ARG A 410 -38.77 -10.82 2.68
N ASN A 411 -39.24 -11.39 1.57
CA ASN A 411 -38.91 -12.76 1.17
C ASN A 411 -37.44 -12.92 0.74
N ARG A 412 -36.85 -11.92 0.07
CA ARG A 412 -35.42 -11.94 -0.31
C ARG A 412 -34.46 -11.76 0.88
N SER A 413 -34.84 -10.97 1.88
CA SER A 413 -34.03 -10.80 3.11
C SER A 413 -34.02 -12.07 3.96
N ASN A 414 -35.13 -12.81 4.01
CA ASN A 414 -35.18 -14.14 4.62
C ASN A 414 -34.34 -15.21 3.87
N GLN A 415 -34.08 -15.04 2.57
CA GLN A 415 -33.22 -15.95 1.79
C GLN A 415 -31.71 -15.65 1.88
N LYS A 416 -31.30 -14.45 2.33
CA LYS A 416 -29.88 -14.07 2.46
C LYS A 416 -29.17 -14.63 3.70
N GLY A 417 -29.85 -15.45 4.51
CA GLY A 417 -29.25 -16.18 5.64
C GLY A 417 -28.52 -17.48 5.26
N ILE A 418 -28.46 -17.82 3.97
CA ILE A 418 -27.75 -18.98 3.45
C ILE A 418 -26.66 -18.42 2.54
N TYR A 419 -25.41 -18.85 2.72
CA TYR A 419 -24.15 -18.24 2.24
C TYR A 419 -23.56 -17.18 3.18
N ALA A 420 -23.14 -17.65 4.37
CA ALA A 420 -22.02 -17.10 5.12
C ALA A 420 -20.72 -17.81 4.68
#